data_AF-T0YL41-F1
#
_entry.id   AF-T0YL41-F1
#
_cell.length_a   1.000
_cell.length_b   1.000
_cell.length_c   1.000
_cell.angle_alpha   90.00
_cell.angle_beta   90.00
_cell.angle_gamma   90.00
#
_symmetry.space_group_name_H-M   'P 1'
#
loop_
_entity.id
_entity.type
_entity.pdbx_description
1 polymer ?
#
loop_
_entity_poly.entity_id
_entity_poly.type
_entity_poly.pdbx_seq_one_letter_code
_entity_poly.pdbx_strand_id
1 'polypeptide(L)'
;EVLTQIGDSVKEEDFILDAHRKIYLVMREMAEIQHPIDLVTLSDRLKKKGWDGLTGAPQYIEDLSYIVPTAANAKHYARLLTEKGIYRKLILAAEDIAQKGYEETEEVESLLDLAERKILEIGSHKNSGGFVKVGDVPYLDTQFRKLEELRSREIADAVIGLPTGFIDLDRMTTGLYPSDLIIVAGRPAMGKTAFAMGIAQYVAFDLKLPVGIFRWKCPRS
;
A
#
# COMPACT_ATOMS: atom_id res chain seq x y z
N GLU A 1 -22.90 -7.66 1.73
CA GLU A 1 -22.01 -8.14 0.65
C GLU A 1 -21.29 -7.03 -0.10
N VAL A 2 -22.00 -6.06 -0.70
CA VAL A 2 -21.35 -4.98 -1.48
C VAL A 2 -20.49 -4.05 -0.62
N LEU A 3 -20.93 -3.73 0.59
CA LEU A 3 -20.13 -2.96 1.56
C LEU A 3 -18.81 -3.69 1.88
N THR A 4 -18.84 -5.01 1.95
CA THR A 4 -17.69 -5.88 2.20
C THR A 4 -16.73 -5.92 1.00
N GLN A 5 -17.26 -5.85 -0.22
CA GLN A 5 -16.46 -5.77 -1.45
C GLN A 5 -15.78 -4.42 -1.66
N ILE A 6 -16.41 -3.33 -1.19
CA ILE A 6 -15.82 -1.99 -1.20
C ILE A 6 -14.83 -1.82 -0.05
N GLY A 7 -15.12 -2.47 1.10
CA GLY A 7 -14.18 -2.68 2.19
C GLY A 7 -13.49 -1.40 2.67
N ASP A 8 -12.17 -1.50 2.85
CA ASP A 8 -11.30 -0.42 3.35
C ASP A 8 -10.86 0.57 2.25
N SER A 9 -11.36 0.40 1.03
CA SER A 9 -11.00 1.27 -0.10
C SER A 9 -11.54 2.69 0.08
N VAL A 10 -12.73 2.82 0.68
CA VAL A 10 -13.44 4.09 0.88
C VAL A 10 -13.38 4.46 2.35
N LYS A 11 -12.90 5.67 2.63
CA LYS A 11 -12.93 6.27 3.97
C LYS A 11 -14.10 7.23 4.10
N GLU A 12 -14.55 7.42 5.33
CA GLU A 12 -15.58 8.41 5.65
C GLU A 12 -15.19 9.81 5.16
N GLU A 13 -13.92 10.18 5.28
CA GLU A 13 -13.34 11.45 4.82
C GLU A 13 -13.54 11.71 3.32
N ASP A 14 -13.70 10.64 2.53
CA ASP A 14 -13.87 10.73 1.08
C ASP A 14 -15.26 11.25 0.69
N PHE A 15 -16.24 11.22 1.58
CA PHE A 15 -17.55 11.83 1.30
C PHE A 15 -17.49 13.35 1.46
N ILE A 16 -18.19 14.08 0.60
CA ILE A 16 -18.27 15.56 0.69
C ILE A 16 -19.32 15.99 1.71
N LEU A 17 -20.50 15.38 1.63
CA LEU A 17 -21.63 15.71 2.49
C LEU A 17 -21.45 15.01 3.84
N ASP A 18 -21.51 15.79 4.91
CA ASP A 18 -21.50 15.30 6.30
C ASP A 18 -22.60 14.26 6.55
N ALA A 19 -23.76 14.43 5.89
CA ALA A 19 -24.82 13.44 5.93
C ALA A 19 -24.36 12.06 5.42
N HIS A 20 -23.71 12.01 4.26
CA HIS A 20 -23.22 10.76 3.69
C HIS A 20 -22.07 10.16 4.51
N ARG A 21 -21.21 11.00 5.12
CA ARG A 21 -20.16 10.57 6.06
C ARG A 21 -20.75 9.79 7.23
N LYS A 22 -21.73 10.40 7.89
CA LYS A 22 -22.42 9.83 9.05
C LYS A 22 -23.15 8.53 8.73
N ILE A 23 -23.84 8.48 7.58
CA ILE A 23 -24.50 7.27 7.10
C ILE A 23 -23.48 6.16 6.89
N TYR A 24 -22.38 6.44 6.17
CA TYR A 24 -21.34 5.45 5.89
C TYR A 24 -20.65 4.94 7.17
N LEU A 25 -20.37 5.81 8.14
CA LEU A 25 -19.82 5.44 9.45
C LEU A 25 -20.73 4.45 10.18
N VAL A 26 -22.04 4.72 10.25
CA VAL A 26 -22.98 3.80 10.90
C VAL A 26 -23.07 2.47 10.15
N MET A 27 -23.07 2.49 8.82
CA MET A 27 -23.04 1.27 8.01
C MET A 27 -21.79 0.44 8.27
N ARG A 28 -20.62 1.07 8.42
CA ARG A 28 -19.35 0.40 8.78
C ARG A 28 -19.44 -0.24 10.17
N GLU A 29 -19.89 0.51 11.18
CA GLU A 29 -20.07 -0.01 12.54
C GLU A 29 -21.04 -1.20 12.60
N MET A 30 -22.13 -1.15 11.83
CA MET A 30 -23.09 -2.25 11.72
C MET A 30 -22.47 -3.48 11.03
N ALA A 31 -21.67 -3.26 9.99
CA ALA A 31 -20.99 -4.33 9.28
C ALA A 31 -19.94 -5.04 10.14
N GLU A 32 -19.21 -4.32 11.00
CA GLU A 32 -18.19 -4.88 11.90
C GLU A 32 -18.79 -5.87 12.92
N ILE A 33 -19.96 -5.56 13.46
CA ILE A 33 -20.69 -6.44 14.38
C ILE A 33 -21.60 -7.45 13.67
N GLN A 34 -21.50 -7.57 12.34
CA GLN A 34 -22.31 -8.45 11.50
C GLN A 34 -23.83 -8.23 11.65
N HIS A 35 -24.25 -7.00 11.94
CA HIS A 35 -25.67 -6.65 12.02
C HIS A 35 -26.22 -6.33 10.63
N PRO A 36 -27.43 -6.80 10.27
CA PRO A 36 -28.04 -6.49 8.98
C PRO A 36 -28.23 -4.97 8.82
N ILE A 37 -27.96 -4.49 7.60
CA ILE A 37 -28.12 -3.08 7.23
C ILE A 37 -29.37 -2.98 6.37
N ASP A 38 -30.46 -2.51 6.97
CA ASP A 38 -31.71 -2.17 6.30
C ASP A 38 -32.16 -0.75 6.68
N LEU A 39 -33.18 -0.22 6.00
CA LEU A 39 -33.64 1.15 6.21
C LEU A 39 -34.08 1.40 7.66
N VAL A 40 -34.75 0.44 8.30
CA VAL A 40 -35.27 0.58 9.66
C VAL A 40 -34.14 0.57 10.69
N THR A 41 -33.24 -0.40 10.59
CA THR A 41 -32.08 -0.57 11.49
C THR A 41 -31.09 0.58 11.35
N LEU A 42 -30.83 1.05 10.13
CA LEU A 42 -29.96 2.20 9.87
C LEU A 42 -30.57 3.49 10.45
N SER A 43 -31.86 3.75 10.21
CA SER A 43 -32.56 4.90 10.81
C SER A 43 -32.58 4.85 12.33
N ASP A 44 -32.81 3.68 12.95
CA ASP A 44 -32.81 3.53 14.41
C ASP A 44 -31.43 3.83 15.01
N ARG A 45 -30.35 3.36 14.36
CA ARG A 45 -28.98 3.66 14.80
C ARG A 45 -28.61 5.13 14.66
N LEU A 46 -28.97 5.76 13.53
CA LEU A 46 -28.74 7.19 13.31
C LEU A 46 -29.48 8.02 14.38
N LYS A 47 -30.72 7.64 14.72
CA LYS A 47 -31.49 8.27 15.82
C LYS A 47 -30.83 8.09 17.18
N LYS A 48 -30.36 6.88 17.51
CA LYS A 48 -29.65 6.60 18.77
C LYS A 48 -28.38 7.43 18.95
N LYS A 49 -27.72 7.81 17.86
CA LYS A 49 -26.56 8.72 17.86
C LYS A 49 -26.92 10.22 17.89
N GLY A 50 -28.21 10.57 17.87
CA GLY A 50 -28.66 11.96 17.81
C GLY A 50 -28.49 12.60 16.42
N TRP A 51 -28.44 11.80 15.35
CA TRP A 51 -28.34 12.26 13.97
C TRP A 51 -29.69 12.13 13.23
N ASP A 52 -30.77 12.45 13.92
CA ASP A 52 -32.18 12.28 13.53
C ASP A 52 -32.73 13.36 12.58
N GLY A 53 -31.96 14.43 12.34
CA GLY A 53 -32.30 15.47 11.38
C GLY A 53 -32.28 14.99 9.92
N LEU A 54 -31.88 15.87 8.99
CA LEU A 54 -31.87 15.58 7.54
C LEU A 54 -31.12 14.28 7.17
N THR A 55 -30.07 13.94 7.90
CA THR A 55 -29.23 12.75 7.66
C THR A 55 -29.90 11.43 8.08
N GLY A 56 -30.71 11.43 9.13
CA GLY A 56 -31.34 10.24 9.71
C GLY A 56 -32.82 10.09 9.39
N ALA A 57 -33.39 11.03 8.64
CA ALA A 57 -34.76 10.98 8.18
C ALA A 57 -34.97 9.73 7.31
N PRO A 58 -35.94 8.85 7.62
CA PRO A 58 -36.20 7.64 6.85
C PRO A 58 -36.41 7.93 5.36
N GLN A 59 -37.10 9.04 5.06
CA GLN A 59 -37.36 9.52 3.70
C GLN A 59 -36.07 9.81 2.91
N TYR A 60 -35.06 10.41 3.55
CA TYR A 60 -33.79 10.72 2.89
C TYR A 60 -33.01 9.44 2.52
N ILE A 61 -33.04 8.43 3.40
CA ILE A 61 -32.40 7.13 3.15
C ILE A 61 -33.17 6.36 2.07
N GLU A 62 -34.49 6.47 2.06
CA GLU A 62 -35.34 5.90 1.02
C GLU A 62 -35.03 6.51 -0.36
N ASP A 63 -34.93 7.83 -0.44
CA ASP A 63 -34.55 8.54 -1.67
C ASP A 63 -33.18 8.09 -2.20
N LEU A 64 -32.19 7.90 -1.30
CA LEU A 64 -30.87 7.38 -1.67
C LEU A 64 -30.94 5.97 -2.27
N SER A 65 -31.90 5.15 -1.84
CA SER A 65 -32.08 3.79 -2.38
C SER A 65 -32.59 3.78 -3.82
N TYR A 66 -33.38 4.79 -4.22
CA TYR A 66 -33.92 4.91 -5.57
C TYR A 66 -32.91 5.50 -6.58
N ILE A 67 -31.92 6.26 -6.12
CA ILE A 67 -30.93 6.93 -6.98
C ILE A 67 -29.94 5.93 -7.61
N VAL A 68 -29.72 4.76 -6.99
CA VAL A 68 -28.71 3.80 -7.46
C VAL A 68 -29.39 2.66 -8.24
N PRO A 69 -29.26 2.60 -9.58
CA PRO A 69 -30.00 1.65 -10.40
C PRO A 69 -29.56 0.19 -10.21
N THR A 70 -28.29 -0.05 -9.87
CA THR A 70 -27.77 -1.40 -9.59
C THR A 70 -26.59 -1.36 -8.62
N ALA A 71 -26.50 -2.38 -7.77
CA ALA A 71 -25.37 -2.57 -6.87
C ALA A 71 -24.09 -3.05 -7.60
N ALA A 72 -24.20 -3.48 -8.87
CA ALA A 72 -23.08 -3.94 -9.69
C ALA A 72 -22.01 -2.86 -9.94
N ASN A 73 -22.42 -1.59 -10.01
CA ASN A 73 -21.51 -0.46 -10.25
C ASN A 73 -20.88 0.11 -8.97
N ALA A 74 -21.18 -0.45 -7.80
CA ALA A 74 -20.77 0.12 -6.53
C ALA A 74 -19.24 0.24 -6.39
N LYS A 75 -18.47 -0.73 -6.94
CA LYS A 75 -16.99 -0.66 -6.98
C LYS A 75 -16.48 0.50 -7.84
N HIS A 76 -17.13 0.78 -8.96
CA HIS A 76 -16.78 1.90 -9.83
C HIS A 76 -17.05 3.25 -9.13
N TYR A 77 -18.20 3.39 -8.48
CA TYR A 77 -18.53 4.61 -7.72
C TYR A 77 -17.62 4.80 -6.50
N ALA A 78 -17.28 3.72 -5.80
CA ALA A 78 -16.30 3.75 -4.72
C ALA A 78 -14.95 4.30 -5.19
N ARG A 79 -14.46 3.83 -6.35
CA ARG A 79 -13.22 4.35 -6.94
C ARG A 79 -13.33 5.83 -7.32
N LEU A 80 -14.44 6.24 -7.92
CA LEU A 80 -14.64 7.65 -8.26
C LEU A 80 -14.66 8.53 -7.00
N LEU A 81 -15.29 8.06 -5.93
CA LEU A 81 -15.36 8.77 -4.66
C LEU A 81 -13.97 8.95 -4.04
N THR A 82 -13.15 7.90 -4.01
CA THR A 82 -11.79 7.94 -3.46
C THR A 82 -10.88 8.82 -4.30
N GLU A 83 -10.96 8.74 -5.63
CA GLU A 83 -10.22 9.64 -6.53
C GLU A 83 -10.57 11.11 -6.24
N LYS A 84 -11.86 11.44 -6.09
CA LYS A 84 -12.29 12.79 -5.69
C LYS A 84 -11.87 13.17 -4.27
N GLY A 85 -11.81 12.22 -3.34
CA GLY A 85 -11.27 12.40 -1.99
C GLY A 85 -9.80 12.82 -2.01
N ILE A 86 -8.99 12.12 -2.80
CA ILE A 86 -7.56 12.42 -2.97
C ILE A 86 -7.36 13.84 -3.54
N TYR A 87 -8.11 14.23 -4.58
CA TYR A 87 -8.02 15.60 -5.11
C TYR A 87 -8.28 16.65 -4.03
N ARG A 88 -9.29 16.45 -3.16
CA ARG A 88 -9.59 17.38 -2.06
C ARG A 88 -8.46 17.44 -1.03
N LYS A 89 -7.92 16.29 -0.62
CA LYS A 89 -6.80 16.24 0.32
C LYS A 89 -5.58 16.98 -0.22
N LEU A 90 -5.32 16.86 -1.52
CA LEU A 90 -4.22 17.54 -2.18
C LEU A 90 -4.42 19.06 -2.24
N ILE A 91 -5.64 19.52 -2.50
CA ILE A 91 -5.99 20.96 -2.44
C ILE A 91 -5.76 21.50 -1.03
N LEU A 92 -6.30 20.83 0.00
CA LEU A 92 -6.15 21.27 1.39
C LEU A 92 -4.69 21.29 1.85
N ALA A 93 -3.89 20.30 1.44
CA ALA A 93 -2.47 20.28 1.74
C ALA A 93 -1.73 21.44 1.04
N ALA A 94 -2.06 21.74 -0.21
CA ALA A 94 -1.48 22.86 -0.93
C ALA A 94 -1.85 24.22 -0.30
N GLU A 95 -3.10 24.40 0.11
CA GLU A 95 -3.57 25.61 0.80
C GLU A 95 -2.85 25.82 2.13
N ASP A 96 -2.69 24.75 2.93
CA ASP A 96 -1.99 24.80 4.22
C ASP A 96 -0.48 25.09 4.05
N ILE A 97 0.17 24.47 3.07
CA ILE A 97 1.58 24.75 2.74
C ILE A 97 1.73 26.21 2.27
N ALA A 98 0.83 26.70 1.42
CA ALA A 98 0.85 28.07 0.94
C ALA A 98 0.64 29.07 2.08
N GLN A 99 -0.32 28.81 2.97
CA GLN A 99 -0.58 29.65 4.14
C GLN A 99 0.66 29.75 5.04
N LYS A 100 1.28 28.61 5.37
CA LYS A 100 2.53 28.59 6.16
C LYS A 100 3.68 29.32 5.48
N GLY A 101 3.75 29.24 4.15
CA GLY A 101 4.71 29.99 3.35
C GLY A 101 4.53 31.51 3.45
N TYR A 102 3.30 32.01 3.57
CA TYR A 102 3.01 33.43 3.78
C TYR A 102 3.25 33.90 5.22
N GLU A 103 3.09 33.02 6.21
CA GLU A 103 3.27 33.38 7.63
C GLU A 103 4.75 33.59 7.99
N GLU A 104 5.69 32.97 7.27
CA GLU A 104 7.15 33.08 7.47
C GLU A 104 7.61 32.84 8.92
N THR A 105 6.83 32.07 9.70
CA THR A 105 7.07 31.83 11.13
C THR A 105 7.98 30.64 11.42
N GLU A 106 8.10 29.69 10.48
CA GLU A 106 8.86 28.46 10.63
C GLU A 106 10.19 28.51 9.86
N GLU A 107 11.18 27.75 10.32
CA GLU A 107 12.44 27.56 9.59
C GLU A 107 12.18 26.83 8.26
N VAL A 108 12.85 27.28 7.19
CA VAL A 108 12.63 26.78 5.82
C VAL A 108 12.77 25.26 5.72
N GLU A 109 13.75 24.66 6.40
CA GLU A 109 13.94 23.20 6.42
C GLU A 109 12.74 22.47 7.05
N SER A 110 12.21 22.99 8.16
CA SER A 110 11.01 22.43 8.81
C SER A 110 9.77 22.51 7.92
N LEU A 111 9.60 23.62 7.19
CA LEU A 111 8.49 23.81 6.27
C LEU A 111 8.56 22.83 5.08
N LEU A 112 9.75 22.60 4.53
CA LEU A 112 9.98 21.62 3.48
C LEU A 112 9.68 20.20 3.96
N ASP A 113 10.15 19.83 5.15
CA ASP A 113 9.86 18.52 5.76
C ASP A 113 8.36 18.33 6.02
N LEU A 114 7.66 19.37 6.45
CA LEU A 114 6.21 19.36 6.66
C LEU A 114 5.47 19.16 5.33
N ALA A 115 5.87 19.87 4.27
CA ALA A 115 5.30 19.73 2.94
C ALA A 115 5.50 18.31 2.38
N GLU A 116 6.71 17.76 2.49
CA GLU A 116 7.02 16.40 2.05
C GLU A 116 6.16 15.36 2.77
N ARG A 117 6.07 15.45 4.11
CA ARG A 117 5.23 14.55 4.92
C ARG A 117 3.77 14.58 4.48
N LYS A 118 3.18 15.78 4.29
CA LYS A 118 1.78 15.90 3.86
C LYS A 118 1.51 15.26 2.50
N ILE A 119 2.40 15.47 1.54
CA ILE A 119 2.25 14.88 0.20
C ILE A 119 2.42 13.35 0.25
N LEU A 120 3.37 12.85 1.04
CA LEU A 120 3.59 11.41 1.24
C LEU A 120 2.39 10.74 1.94
N GLU A 121 1.78 11.36 2.94
CA GLU A 121 0.59 10.84 3.63
C GLU A 121 -0.58 10.63 2.65
N ILE A 122 -0.79 11.57 1.72
CA ILE A 122 -1.83 11.45 0.68
C ILE A 122 -1.52 10.30 -0.28
N GLY A 123 -0.25 10.14 -0.69
CA GLY A 123 0.20 9.10 -1.62
C GLY A 123 0.17 7.69 -1.03
N SER A 124 0.43 7.55 0.27
CA SER A 124 0.49 6.27 1.00
C SER A 124 -0.84 5.51 0.99
N HIS A 125 -1.96 6.22 0.81
CA HIS A 125 -3.29 5.60 0.70
C HIS A 125 -3.50 4.73 -0.55
N LYS A 126 -2.65 4.83 -1.58
CA LYS A 126 -2.71 3.92 -2.75
C LYS A 126 -2.08 2.54 -2.50
N ASN A 127 -1.23 2.40 -1.47
CA ASN A 127 -0.39 1.21 -1.27
C ASN A 127 -0.86 0.26 -0.16
N SER A 128 -2.07 0.43 0.38
CA SER A 128 -2.74 -0.69 1.05
C SER A 128 -3.29 -1.65 0.00
N GLY A 129 -2.39 -2.31 -0.73
CA GLY A 129 -2.73 -3.50 -1.49
C GLY A 129 -3.40 -4.46 -0.54
N GLY A 130 -4.71 -4.67 -0.75
CA GLY A 130 -5.52 -5.51 0.12
C GLY A 130 -4.89 -6.89 0.31
N PHE A 131 -5.17 -7.51 1.45
CA PHE A 131 -4.81 -8.90 1.71
C PHE A 131 -5.28 -9.77 0.54
N VAL A 132 -4.34 -10.25 -0.26
CA VAL A 132 -4.64 -11.23 -1.31
C VAL A 132 -4.79 -12.58 -0.61
N LYS A 133 -5.93 -13.25 -0.79
CA LYS A 133 -6.09 -14.64 -0.34
C LYS A 133 -4.97 -15.46 -0.99
N VAL A 134 -4.32 -16.33 -0.20
CA VAL A 134 -3.16 -17.14 -0.65
C VAL A 134 -3.44 -17.89 -1.97
N GLY A 135 -4.70 -18.21 -2.28
CA GLY A 135 -5.09 -18.86 -3.54
C GLY A 135 -5.13 -17.97 -4.80
N ASP A 136 -5.22 -16.65 -4.66
CA ASP A 136 -5.35 -15.70 -5.79
C ASP A 136 -4.05 -14.96 -6.10
N VAL A 137 -2.91 -15.39 -5.52
CA VAL A 137 -1.59 -14.77 -5.72
C VAL A 137 -0.99 -15.32 -7.02
N PRO A 138 -0.94 -14.55 -8.14
CA PRO A 138 -0.38 -15.03 -9.40
C PRO A 138 1.14 -15.26 -9.32
N TYR A 139 1.77 -14.71 -8.28
CA TYR A 139 3.18 -14.95 -7.95
C TYR A 139 3.47 -16.35 -7.39
N LEU A 140 2.49 -17.06 -6.83
CA LEU A 140 2.73 -18.43 -6.34
C LEU A 140 2.73 -19.43 -7.50
N ASP A 141 1.81 -19.30 -8.45
CA ASP A 141 1.74 -20.17 -9.63
C ASP A 141 2.98 -20.00 -10.53
N THR A 142 3.46 -18.76 -10.69
CA THR A 142 4.70 -18.49 -11.45
C THR A 142 5.96 -18.99 -10.74
N GLN A 143 6.05 -18.92 -9.41
CA GLN A 143 7.18 -19.48 -8.65
C GLN A 143 7.15 -21.01 -8.62
N PHE A 144 5.97 -21.63 -8.50
CA PHE A 144 5.82 -23.09 -8.59
C PHE A 144 6.13 -23.61 -10.00
N ARG A 145 5.67 -22.94 -11.07
CA ARG A 145 6.06 -23.27 -12.44
C ARG A 145 7.56 -23.13 -12.68
N LYS A 146 8.19 -22.09 -12.12
CA LYS A 146 9.65 -21.91 -12.22
C LYS A 146 10.39 -23.03 -11.47
N LEU A 147 9.86 -23.47 -10.33
CA LEU A 147 10.38 -24.63 -9.58
C LEU A 147 10.21 -25.94 -10.36
N GLU A 148 9.10 -26.13 -11.07
CA GLU A 148 8.86 -27.29 -11.95
C GLU A 148 9.76 -27.28 -13.19
N GLU A 149 9.93 -26.14 -13.84
CA GLU A 149 10.87 -26.00 -14.98
C GLU A 149 12.31 -26.26 -14.55
N LEU A 150 12.71 -25.82 -13.36
CA LEU A 150 14.04 -26.06 -12.80
C LEU A 150 14.25 -27.52 -12.35
N ARG A 151 13.21 -28.19 -11.86
CA ARG A 151 13.25 -29.65 -11.57
C ARG A 151 13.34 -30.50 -12.84
N SER A 152 12.76 -30.05 -13.95
CA SER A 152 12.79 -30.77 -15.23
C SER A 152 14.15 -30.73 -15.92
N ARG A 153 15.02 -29.80 -15.54
CA ARG A 153 16.42 -29.76 -15.97
C ARG A 153 17.25 -30.48 -14.92
N GLU A 154 17.69 -31.70 -15.23
CA GLU A 154 18.66 -32.47 -14.44
C GLU A 154 20.01 -31.73 -14.37
N ILE A 155 20.09 -30.64 -13.62
CA ILE A 155 21.34 -29.96 -13.28
C ILE A 155 21.28 -29.72 -11.78
N ALA A 156 21.97 -30.57 -11.03
CA ALA A 156 22.04 -30.55 -9.57
C ALA A 156 22.63 -29.25 -8.97
N ASP A 157 22.99 -28.27 -9.80
CA ASP A 157 23.63 -26.99 -9.45
C ASP A 157 22.89 -25.75 -10.01
N ALA A 158 21.62 -25.88 -10.40
CA ALA A 158 20.86 -24.74 -10.94
C ALA A 158 20.50 -23.73 -9.82
N VAL A 159 21.28 -22.64 -9.73
CA VAL A 159 20.98 -21.49 -8.88
C VAL A 159 19.68 -20.81 -9.37
N ILE A 160 18.68 -20.72 -8.48
CA ILE A 160 17.34 -20.21 -8.80
C ILE A 160 17.32 -18.67 -8.75
N GLY A 161 18.01 -18.12 -7.75
CA GLY A 161 18.21 -16.70 -7.54
C GLY A 161 19.41 -16.15 -8.32
N LEU A 162 19.80 -14.92 -8.00
CA LEU A 162 21.00 -14.29 -8.54
C LEU A 162 22.25 -15.00 -7.97
N PRO A 163 23.11 -15.60 -8.80
CA PRO A 163 24.32 -16.26 -8.31
C PRO A 163 25.31 -15.24 -7.75
N THR A 164 25.93 -15.58 -6.63
CA THR A 164 26.92 -14.75 -5.94
C THR A 164 28.34 -14.93 -6.49
N GLY A 165 28.57 -16.01 -7.24
CA GLY A 165 29.89 -16.38 -7.75
C GLY A 165 30.70 -17.25 -6.79
N PHE A 166 30.18 -17.48 -5.58
CA PHE A 166 30.73 -18.43 -4.62
C PHE A 166 29.90 -19.72 -4.69
N ILE A 167 30.44 -20.75 -5.34
CA ILE A 167 29.72 -22.02 -5.61
C ILE A 167 29.15 -22.62 -4.31
N ASP A 168 29.95 -22.65 -3.24
CA ASP A 168 29.52 -23.21 -1.95
C ASP A 168 28.37 -22.39 -1.32
N LEU A 169 28.41 -21.06 -1.46
CA LEU A 169 27.37 -20.18 -0.94
C LEU A 169 26.09 -20.30 -1.77
N ASP A 170 26.21 -20.32 -3.09
CA ASP A 170 25.09 -20.46 -4.01
C ASP A 170 24.42 -21.84 -3.86
N ARG A 171 25.18 -22.88 -3.51
CA ARG A 171 24.62 -24.19 -3.17
C ARG A 171 23.82 -24.17 -1.87
N MET A 172 24.25 -23.37 -0.88
CA MET A 172 23.55 -23.24 0.40
C MET A 172 22.32 -22.33 0.32
N THR A 173 22.38 -21.24 -0.45
CA THR A 173 21.32 -20.22 -0.50
C THR A 173 20.47 -20.29 -1.76
N THR A 174 20.85 -21.10 -2.74
CA THR A 174 20.25 -21.14 -4.10
C THR A 174 20.28 -19.77 -4.81
N GLY A 175 21.26 -18.93 -4.47
CA GLY A 175 21.42 -17.56 -4.98
C GLY A 175 20.77 -16.50 -4.09
N LEU A 176 20.69 -15.26 -4.59
CA LEU A 176 20.06 -14.12 -3.93
C LEU A 176 18.69 -13.83 -4.57
N TYR A 177 17.65 -13.68 -3.76
CA TYR A 177 16.30 -13.38 -4.26
C TYR A 177 16.03 -11.86 -4.32
N PRO A 178 15.32 -11.34 -5.33
CA PRO A 178 15.09 -9.90 -5.51
C PRO A 178 14.35 -9.16 -4.38
N SER A 179 13.70 -9.89 -3.47
CA SER A 179 12.92 -9.31 -2.37
C SER A 179 13.62 -9.42 -1.00
N ASP A 180 14.83 -10.00 -0.95
CA ASP A 180 15.52 -10.25 0.30
C ASP A 180 16.48 -9.12 0.67
N LEU A 181 16.45 -8.70 1.95
CA LEU A 181 17.47 -7.85 2.53
C LEU A 181 18.56 -8.72 3.16
N ILE A 182 19.72 -8.80 2.51
CA ILE A 182 20.84 -9.63 2.96
C ILE A 182 21.83 -8.78 3.77
N ILE A 183 22.01 -9.12 5.04
CA ILE A 183 22.89 -8.41 5.96
C ILE A 183 24.19 -9.19 6.16
N VAL A 184 25.32 -8.60 5.75
CA VAL A 184 26.66 -9.17 5.98
C VAL A 184 27.28 -8.57 7.24
N ALA A 185 27.32 -9.35 8.32
CA ALA A 185 27.89 -8.95 9.61
C ALA A 185 29.19 -9.69 9.95
N GLY A 186 30.02 -9.11 10.83
CA GLY A 186 31.35 -9.62 11.17
C GLY A 186 32.22 -8.56 11.85
N ARG A 187 33.31 -8.95 12.52
CA ARG A 187 34.17 -7.99 13.25
C ARG A 187 34.96 -7.06 12.30
N PRO A 188 35.41 -5.87 12.74
CA PRO A 188 36.30 -5.03 11.93
C PRO A 188 37.50 -5.83 11.38
N ALA A 189 37.97 -5.46 10.18
CA ALA A 189 39.03 -6.14 9.43
C ALA A 189 38.76 -7.59 8.96
N MET A 190 37.60 -8.20 9.24
CA MET A 190 37.25 -9.55 8.76
C MET A 190 36.77 -9.62 7.29
N GLY A 191 37.19 -8.69 6.43
CA GLY A 191 36.96 -8.82 4.98
C GLY A 191 35.51 -8.62 4.46
N LYS A 192 34.53 -8.21 5.28
CA LYS A 192 33.14 -7.96 4.82
C LYS A 192 33.03 -7.12 3.55
N THR A 193 33.82 -6.05 3.47
CA THR A 193 33.84 -5.17 2.29
C THR A 193 34.40 -5.89 1.07
N ALA A 194 35.45 -6.70 1.23
CA ALA A 194 36.02 -7.49 0.15
C ALA A 194 35.02 -8.55 -0.34
N PHE A 195 34.32 -9.19 0.59
CA PHE A 195 33.25 -10.15 0.27
C PHE A 195 32.11 -9.50 -0.53
N ALA A 196 31.55 -8.38 -0.06
CA ALA A 196 30.49 -7.68 -0.77
C ALA A 196 30.94 -7.17 -2.15
N MET A 197 32.17 -6.67 -2.27
CA MET A 197 32.75 -6.26 -3.55
C MET A 197 32.97 -7.44 -4.51
N GLY A 198 33.34 -8.61 -4.00
CA GLY A 198 33.50 -9.82 -4.82
C GLY A 198 32.20 -10.26 -5.48
N ILE A 199 31.11 -10.28 -4.71
CA ILE A 199 29.76 -10.55 -5.25
C ILE A 199 29.38 -9.50 -6.29
N ALA A 200 29.56 -8.21 -5.98
CA ALA A 200 29.26 -7.13 -6.90
C ALA A 200 30.07 -7.22 -8.22
N GLN A 201 31.34 -7.61 -8.13
CA GLN A 201 32.22 -7.81 -9.28
C GLN A 201 31.72 -8.95 -10.16
N TYR A 202 31.42 -10.11 -9.58
CA TYR A 202 30.89 -11.26 -10.32
C TYR A 202 29.59 -10.90 -11.06
N VAL A 203 28.65 -10.26 -10.37
CA VAL A 203 27.37 -9.83 -10.96
C VAL A 203 27.58 -8.80 -12.09
N ALA A 204 28.51 -7.87 -11.93
CA ALA A 204 28.77 -6.84 -12.93
C ALA A 204 29.52 -7.38 -14.17
N PHE A 205 30.53 -8.24 -13.99
CA PHE A 205 31.38 -8.69 -15.08
C PHE A 205 30.88 -9.98 -15.74
N ASP A 206 30.50 -10.98 -14.96
CA ASP A 206 30.12 -12.30 -15.48
C ASP A 206 28.64 -12.31 -15.90
N LEU A 207 27.75 -11.78 -15.06
CA LEU A 207 26.30 -11.71 -15.35
C LEU A 207 25.91 -10.47 -16.17
N LYS A 208 26.80 -9.47 -16.27
CA LYS A 208 26.58 -8.21 -16.99
C LYS A 208 25.33 -7.45 -16.54
N LEU A 209 25.00 -7.53 -15.26
CA LEU A 209 23.87 -6.81 -14.67
C LEU A 209 24.34 -5.50 -14.02
N PRO A 210 23.52 -4.44 -14.03
CA PRO A 210 23.86 -3.18 -13.38
C PRO A 210 23.87 -3.35 -11.85
N VAL A 211 24.97 -2.92 -11.20
CA VAL A 211 25.14 -2.98 -9.74
C VAL A 211 25.40 -1.59 -9.16
N GLY A 212 24.61 -1.19 -8.17
CA GLY A 212 24.81 0.05 -7.41
C GLY A 212 25.57 -0.20 -6.11
N ILE A 213 26.64 0.56 -5.85
CA ILE A 213 27.44 0.44 -4.63
C ILE A 213 27.44 1.76 -3.87
N PHE A 214 26.96 1.73 -2.63
CA PHE A 214 26.98 2.87 -1.72
C PHE A 214 28.04 2.62 -0.64
N ARG A 215 29.02 3.53 -0.54
CA ARG A 215 30.16 3.39 0.38
C ARG A 215 30.30 4.65 1.22
N TRP A 216 30.17 4.50 2.53
CA TRP A 216 30.32 5.61 3.49
C TRP A 216 31.73 5.69 4.11
N LYS A 217 32.48 4.57 4.15
CA LYS A 217 33.67 4.41 5.00
C LYS A 217 35.03 4.53 4.27
N CYS A 218 35.08 4.75 2.96
CA CYS A 218 36.34 4.83 2.22
C CYS A 218 36.21 5.76 0.99
N PRO A 219 37.14 6.73 0.78
CA PRO A 219 37.07 7.67 -0.33
C PRO A 219 37.27 6.98 -1.69
N ARG A 220 36.68 7.57 -2.74
CA ARG A 220 36.87 7.12 -4.13
C ARG A 220 38.31 7.41 -4.55
N SER A 221 39.12 6.37 -4.70
CA SER A 221 40.42 6.40 -5.38
C SER A 221 40.23 6.12 -6.87
#